data_AF-A0A536LML7-F1
#
_entry.id   AF-A0A536LML7-F1
#
_cell.length_a   1.000
_cell.length_b   1.000
_cell.length_c   1.000
_cell.angle_alpha   90.00
_cell.angle_beta   90.00
_cell.angle_gamma   90.00
#
_symmetry.space_group_name_H-M   'P 1'
#
loop_
_entity.id
_entity.type
_entity.pdbx_description
1 polymer ?
#
loop_
_entity_poly.entity_id
_entity_poly.type
_entity_poly.pdbx_seq_one_letter_code
_entity_poly.pdbx_strand_id
1 'polypeptide(L)' 'MDKSPLELTVEEEAGDEVIRGYFTCTQCSERYPIEDRIPNFLPPEMRKAAT' A
#
# COMPACT_ATOMS: atom_id res chain seq x y z
N MET A 1 1.30 -10.26 -13.87
CA MET A 1 0.83 -9.02 -13.23
C MET A 1 -0.67 -9.17 -13.05
N ASP A 2 -1.03 -9.96 -12.06
CA ASP A 2 -2.41 -10.31 -11.77
C ASP A 2 -3.11 -9.10 -11.13
N LYS A 3 -4.23 -8.67 -11.72
CA LYS A 3 -5.04 -7.53 -11.23
C LYS A 3 -5.95 -7.97 -10.09
N SER A 4 -5.38 -8.64 -9.10
CA SER A 4 -6.12 -9.15 -7.95
C SER A 4 -6.66 -7.98 -7.11
N PRO A 5 -7.81 -8.14 -6.45
CA PRO A 5 -8.36 -7.10 -5.59
C PRO A 5 -7.45 -6.84 -4.39
N LEU A 6 -7.29 -5.56 -4.07
CA LEU A 6 -6.56 -5.06 -2.92
C LEU A 6 -7.54 -4.65 -1.82
N GLU A 7 -7.23 -5.00 -0.59
CA GLU A 7 -7.95 -4.55 0.60
C GLU A 7 -7.24 -3.35 1.22
N LEU A 8 -7.97 -2.26 1.48
CA LEU A 8 -7.44 -1.06 2.11
C LEU A 8 -7.60 -1.13 3.63
N THR A 9 -6.52 -0.91 4.36
CA THR A 9 -6.52 -0.65 5.80
C THR A 9 -6.09 0.80 6.03
N VAL A 10 -6.93 1.59 6.69
CA VAL A 10 -6.67 3.00 7.00
C VAL A 10 -6.11 3.11 8.42
N GLU A 11 -4.99 3.80 8.57
CA GLU A 11 -4.42 4.19 9.88
C GLU A 11 -4.67 5.66 10.20
N GLU A 12 -4.59 6.53 9.19
CA GLU A 12 -4.84 7.96 9.31
C GLU A 12 -5.52 8.46 8.03
N GLU A 13 -6.60 9.22 8.18
CA GLU A 13 -7.35 9.84 7.08
C GLU A 13 -7.64 11.31 7.38
N ALA A 14 -7.75 12.12 6.33
CA ALA A 14 -8.18 13.51 6.38
C ALA A 14 -9.31 13.72 5.37
N GLY A 15 -10.55 13.61 5.84
CA GLY A 15 -11.71 13.67 4.96
C GLY A 15 -11.77 12.42 4.06
N ASP A 16 -11.73 12.62 2.74
CA ASP A 16 -11.78 11.52 1.76
C ASP A 16 -10.37 10.99 1.41
N GLU A 17 -9.31 11.61 1.95
CA GLU A 17 -7.93 11.23 1.64
C GLU A 17 -7.30 10.37 2.75
N VAL A 18 -6.73 9.23 2.36
CA VAL A 18 -5.94 8.37 3.26
C VAL A 18 -4.52 8.95 3.36
N ILE A 19 -4.11 9.34 4.56
CA ILE A 19 -2.77 9.87 4.84
C ILE A 19 -1.79 8.72 5.10
N ARG A 20 -2.21 7.75 5.92
CA ARG A 20 -1.43 6.55 6.28
C ARG A 20 -2.31 5.32 6.28
N GLY A 21 -1.74 4.20 5.85
CA GLY A 21 -2.45 2.94 5.75
C GLY A 21 -1.70 1.94 4.89
N TYR A 22 -2.40 0.89 4.44
CA TYR A 22 -1.81 -0.13 3.59
C TYR A 22 -2.83 -0.74 2.65
N PHE A 23 -2.39 -1.10 1.46
CA PHE A 23 -3.11 -2.03 0.60
C PHE A 23 -2.58 -3.45 0.79
N THR A 24 -3.46 -4.41 1.02
CA THR A 24 -3.12 -5.82 1.15
C THR A 24 -3.63 -6.58 -0.07
N CYS A 25 -2.74 -7.29 -0.77
CA CYS A 25 -3.13 -8.16 -1.87
C CYS A 25 -3.66 -9.49 -1.33
N THR A 26 -4.92 -9.78 -1.63
CA THR A 26 -5.62 -10.99 -1.17
C THR A 26 -5.09 -12.29 -1.77
N GLN A 27 -4.35 -12.23 -2.89
CA GLN A 27 -3.82 -13.41 -3.57
C GLN A 27 -2.29 -13.54 -3.47
N CYS A 28 -1.58 -12.41 -3.43
CA CYS A 28 -0.11 -12.40 -3.36
C CYS A 28 0.42 -12.36 -1.91
N SER A 29 -0.46 -12.14 -0.92
CA SER A 29 -0.08 -11.92 0.50
C SER A 29 0.96 -10.82 0.68
N GLU A 30 0.89 -9.79 -0.16
CA GLU A 30 1.82 -8.66 -0.16
C GLU A 30 1.13 -7.41 0.39
N ARG A 31 1.87 -6.62 1.18
CA ARG A 31 1.40 -5.38 1.78
C ARG A 31 2.14 -4.18 1.20
N TYR A 32 1.37 -3.20 0.73
CA TYR A 32 1.85 -1.97 0.11
C TYR A 32 1.54 -0.80 1.05
N PRO A 33 2.55 -0.13 1.65
CA PRO A 33 2.32 0.96 2.58
C PRO A 33 1.86 2.23 1.86
N ILE A 34 1.05 3.03 2.54
CA ILE A 34 0.65 4.38 2.18
C ILE A 34 1.29 5.31 3.21
N GLU A 35 2.16 6.21 2.75
CA GLU A 35 2.75 7.26 3.58
C GLU A 35 2.63 8.60 2.86
N ASP A 36 2.29 9.66 3.60
CA ASP A 36 2.10 11.01 3.06
C ASP A 36 1.14 11.03 1.86
N ARG A 37 0.06 10.23 1.94
CA ARG A 37 -0.94 10.03 0.85
C ARG A 37 -0.43 9.30 -0.39
N ILE A 38 0.81 8.79 -0.38
CA ILE A 38 1.41 8.12 -1.54
C ILE A 38 1.50 6.60 -1.27
N PRO A 39 0.75 5.76 -2.00
CA PRO A 39 0.90 4.31 -1.94
C PRO A 39 2.18 3.83 -2.64
N ASN A 40 2.94 2.95 -1.98
CA ASN A 40 4.11 2.29 -2.55
C ASN A 40 3.76 0.88 -3.05
N PHE A 41 3.41 0.78 -4.34
CA PHE A 41 3.11 -0.49 -5.03
C PHE A 41 4.33 -1.23 -5.59
N LEU A 42 5.55 -0.80 -5.26
CA LEU A 42 6.74 -1.49 -5.72
C LEU A 42 6.84 -2.86 -5.03
N PRO A 43 7.33 -3.90 -5.74
CA PRO A 43 7.70 -5.16 -5.15
C PRO A 43 8.67 -4.97 -3.96
N PRO A 44 8.60 -5.83 -2.93
CA PRO A 44 9.35 -5.67 -1.69
C PRO A 44 10.87 -5.61 -1.91
N GLU A 45 11.36 -6.35 -2.90
CA GLU A 45 12.77 -6.35 -3.32
C GLU A 45 13.24 -4.98 -3.86
N MET A 46 12.36 -4.22 -4.49
CA MET A 46 12.66 -2.89 -5.05
C MET A 46 12.49 -1.75 -4.03
N ARG A 47 11.72 -1.98 -2.95
CA ARG A 47 11.51 -0.97 -1.88
C ARG A 47 12.76 -0.72 -1.03
N LYS A 48 13.67 -1.69 -0.94
CA LYS A 48 14.92 -1.59 -0.15
C LYS A 48 15.93 -0.55 -0.66
N ALA A 49 15.67 0.09 -1.80
CA ALA A 49 16.55 1.12 -2.36
C ALA A 49 16.33 2.54 -1.80
N ALA A 50 15.35 2.73 -0.90
CA ALA A 50 15.00 4.04 -0.31
C ALA A 50 15.42 4.19 1.17
N THR A 51 16.53 3.55 1.58
CA THR A 51 17.18 3.74 2.88
C THR A 51 18.51 4.45 2.71
#